data_AF-A0A4Y2R497-F1
#
_entry.id   AF-A0A4Y2R497-F1
#
_cell.length_a   1.000
_cell.length_b   1.000
_cell.length_c   1.000
_cell.angle_alpha   90.00
_cell.angle_beta   90.00
_cell.angle_gamma   90.00
#
_symmetry.space_group_name_H-M   'P 1'
#
loop_
_entity.id
_entity.type
_entity.pdbx_description
1 polymer ?
#
loop_
_entity_poly.entity_id
_entity_poly.type
_entity_poly.pdbx_seq_one_letter_code
_entity_poly.pdbx_strand_id
1 'polypeptide(L)'
;MHKKSQVVNCLKTLISESEAAGLRIKEMLNDGGTEFNNSEVKAHLASKRISNQISMPYTPEQNSDAERKNRILVECAWYLIHTKELPIKRWAEAINTSV
;
A
#
# COMPACT_ATOMS: atom_id res chain seq x y z
N MET A 1 2.43 -10.15 5.64
CA MET A 1 2.15 -9.21 6.75
C MET A 1 1.22 -9.91 7.71
N HIS A 2 1.67 -10.22 8.93
CA HIS A 2 0.90 -11.04 9.88
C HIS A 2 0.24 -10.20 10.99
N LYS A 3 0.63 -8.93 11.15
CA LYS A 3 0.08 -8.00 12.16
C LYS A 3 0.02 -6.57 11.61
N LYS A 4 -1.01 -5.80 11.99
CA LYS A 4 -1.17 -4.38 11.61
C LYS A 4 0.01 -3.50 12.05
N SER A 5 0.70 -3.85 13.12
CA SER A 5 1.91 -3.15 13.58
C SER A 5 3.08 -3.21 12.58
N GLN A 6 3.06 -4.13 11.61
CA GLN A 6 4.10 -4.23 10.58
C GLN A 6 3.94 -3.20 9.46
N VAL A 7 2.78 -2.56 9.34
CA VAL A 7 2.47 -1.60 8.26
C VAL A 7 3.48 -0.47 8.22
N VAL A 8 3.87 0.05 9.40
CA VAL A 8 4.82 1.16 9.50
C VAL A 8 6.19 0.80 8.93
N ASN A 9 6.67 -0.43 9.18
CA ASN A 9 7.94 -0.89 8.65
C ASN A 9 7.87 -1.10 7.14
N CYS A 10 6.77 -1.70 6.64
CA CYS A 10 6.56 -1.84 5.20
C CYS A 10 6.53 -0.48 4.49
N LEU A 11 5.88 0.52 5.09
CA LEU A 11 5.82 1.88 4.55
C LEU A 11 7.21 2.54 4.48
N LYS A 12 8.02 2.41 5.52
CA LYS A 12 9.41 2.91 5.53
C LYS A 12 10.25 2.27 4.42
N THR A 13 10.12 0.96 4.24
CA THR A 13 10.80 0.23 3.17
C THR A 13 10.38 0.73 1.80
N LEU A 14 9.06 0.84 1.55
CA LEU A 14 8.51 1.31 0.28
C LEU A 14 9.02 2.72 -0.09
N ILE A 15 9.04 3.64 0.87
CA ILE A 15 9.53 5.01 0.65
C ILE A 15 11.01 5.00 0.31
N SER A 16 11.80 4.18 1.02
CA SER A 16 13.25 4.06 0.78
C SER A 16 13.56 3.44 -0.59
N GLU A 17 12.81 2.41 -0.99
CA GLU A 17 12.92 1.79 -2.32
C GLU A 17 12.52 2.75 -3.43
N SER A 18 11.46 3.54 -3.23
CA SER A 18 11.04 4.56 -4.18
C SER A 18 12.12 5.62 -4.38
N GLU A 19 12.71 6.12 -3.29
CA GLU A 19 13.83 7.08 -3.35
C GLU A 19 15.06 6.50 -4.05
N ALA A 20 15.41 5.23 -3.78
CA ALA A 20 16.51 4.54 -4.44
C ALA A 20 16.26 4.36 -5.95
N ALA A 21 14.99 4.20 -6.36
CA ALA A 21 14.57 4.19 -7.77
C ALA A 21 14.50 5.59 -8.40
N GLY A 22 14.85 6.65 -7.67
CA GLY A 22 14.79 8.04 -8.14
C GLY A 22 13.38 8.64 -8.14
N LEU A 23 12.39 7.96 -7.55
CA LEU A 23 11.02 8.43 -7.44
C LEU A 23 10.82 9.17 -6.12
N ARG A 24 10.30 10.40 -6.20
CA ARG A 24 9.97 11.19 -5.02
C ARG A 24 8.47 11.19 -4.78
N ILE A 25 8.08 10.61 -3.65
CA ILE A 25 6.70 10.68 -3.15
C ILE A 25 6.46 12.10 -2.62
N LYS A 26 5.39 12.75 -3.08
CA LYS A 26 5.01 14.11 -2.64
C LYS A 26 3.97 14.08 -1.54
N GLU A 27 2.94 13.26 -1.73
CA GLU A 27 1.78 13.20 -0.85
C GLU A 27 1.30 11.76 -0.72
N MET A 28 0.73 11.43 0.44
CA MET A 28 0.07 10.17 0.74
C MET A 28 -1.37 10.47 1.14
N LEU A 29 -2.32 9.78 0.51
CA LEU A 29 -3.75 9.82 0.87
C LEU A 29 -4.12 8.49 1.54
N ASN A 30 -4.83 8.55 2.68
CA ASN A 30 -5.33 7.37 3.39
C ASN A 30 -6.76 7.59 3.90
N ASP A 31 -7.44 6.50 4.25
CA ASP A 31 -8.84 6.49 4.71
C ASP A 31 -9.03 6.86 6.20
N GLY A 32 -7.96 7.24 6.89
CA GLY A 32 -7.97 7.52 8.33
C GLY A 32 -7.76 6.28 9.20
N GLY A 33 -7.46 5.12 8.61
CA GLY A 33 -7.12 3.89 9.33
C GLY A 33 -5.99 4.09 10.35
N THR A 34 -6.13 3.48 11.52
CA THR A 34 -5.19 3.68 12.65
C THR A 34 -3.78 3.16 12.35
N GLU A 35 -3.66 2.18 11.44
CA GLU A 35 -2.40 1.71 10.89
C GLU A 35 -1.57 2.80 10.18
N PHE A 36 -2.20 3.78 9.54
CA PHE A 36 -1.56 4.88 8.83
C PHE A 36 -1.64 6.22 9.58
N ASN A 37 -2.52 6.31 10.57
CA ASN A 37 -2.76 7.52 11.37
C ASN A 37 -2.15 7.44 12.79
N ASN A 38 -0.94 6.88 12.92
CA ASN A 38 -0.20 6.87 14.19
C ASN A 38 0.97 7.88 14.20
N SER A 39 1.51 8.15 15.39
CA SER A 39 2.58 9.12 15.60
C SER A 39 3.87 8.74 14.86
N GLU A 40 4.17 7.45 14.77
CA GLU A 40 5.38 6.95 14.10
C GLU A 40 5.34 7.18 12.59
N VAL A 41 4.21 6.89 11.94
CA VAL A 41 4.00 7.16 10.51
C VAL A 41 4.07 8.66 10.23
N LYS A 42 3.40 9.49 11.05
CA LYS A 42 3.44 10.95 10.90
C LYS A 42 4.85 11.51 11.03
N ALA A 43 5.63 11.05 12.01
CA ALA A 43 7.02 11.46 12.20
C ALA A 43 7.89 11.06 11.00
N HIS A 44 7.70 9.84 10.48
CA HIS A 44 8.45 9.38 9.32
C HIS A 44 8.12 10.18 8.05
N LEU A 45 6.85 10.40 7.73
CA LEU A 45 6.42 11.19 6.58
C LEU A 45 6.92 12.64 6.67
N ALA A 46 6.87 13.24 7.86
CA ALA A 46 7.41 14.59 8.10
C ALA A 46 8.93 14.64 7.86
N SER A 47 9.69 13.63 8.31
CA SER A 47 11.14 13.55 8.06
C SER A 47 11.49 13.49 6.57
N LYS A 48 10.60 12.94 5.75
CA LYS A 48 10.73 12.83 4.30
C LYS A 48 10.07 13.98 3.53
N ARG A 49 9.47 14.93 4.25
CA ARG A 49 8.68 16.06 3.68
C ARG A 49 7.55 15.57 2.76
N ILE A 50 6.89 14.49 3.15
CA ILE A 50 5.72 13.93 2.47
C ILE A 50 4.46 14.42 3.17
N SER A 51 3.54 15.05 2.44
CA SER A 51 2.26 15.48 2.98
C SER A 51 1.37 14.26 3.26
N ASN A 52 0.74 14.20 4.43
CA ASN A 52 -0.22 13.16 4.76
C ASN A 52 -1.65 13.74 4.71
N GLN A 53 -2.49 13.23 3.81
CA GLN A 53 -3.89 13.60 3.67
C GLN A 53 -4.79 12.44 4.11
N ILE A 54 -5.89 12.78 4.76
CA ILE A 54 -6.92 11.84 5.18
C ILE A 54 -8.15 12.12 4.34
N SER A 55 -8.69 11.10 3.66
CA SER A 55 -9.93 11.24 2.88
C SER A 55 -11.08 11.65 3.80
N MET A 56 -11.96 12.52 3.33
CA MET A 56 -13.07 12.96 4.18
C MET A 56 -14.04 11.79 4.45
N PRO A 57 -14.63 11.72 5.65
CA PRO A 57 -15.71 10.77 5.93
C PRO A 57 -16.80 10.88 4.88
N TYR A 58 -17.36 9.74 4.44
CA TYR A 58 -18.42 9.67 3.43
C TYR A 58 -18.03 10.16 2.02
N THR A 59 -16.73 10.33 1.73
CA THR A 59 -16.21 10.59 0.37
C THR A 59 -15.30 9.45 -0.13
N PRO A 60 -15.82 8.21 -0.25
CA PRO A 60 -15.02 7.06 -0.70
C PRO A 60 -14.42 7.27 -2.09
N GLU A 61 -14.99 8.17 -2.90
CA GLU A 61 -14.47 8.60 -4.19
C GLU A 61 -13.00 9.06 -4.12
N GLN A 62 -12.58 9.73 -3.03
CA GLN A 62 -11.20 10.21 -2.88
C GLN A 62 -10.18 9.06 -2.76
N ASN A 63 -10.57 7.92 -2.18
CA ASN A 63 -9.72 6.74 -2.03
C ASN A 63 -10.05 5.64 -3.08
N SER A 64 -11.06 5.90 -3.92
CA SER A 64 -11.63 4.88 -4.80
C SER A 64 -10.63 4.31 -5.80
N ASP A 65 -9.65 5.11 -6.22
CA ASP A 65 -8.58 4.67 -7.13
C ASP A 65 -7.65 3.66 -6.45
N ALA A 66 -7.23 3.93 -5.21
CA ALA A 66 -6.37 3.02 -4.46
C ALA A 66 -7.11 1.71 -4.16
N GLU A 67 -8.37 1.79 -3.73
CA GLU A 67 -9.23 0.63 -3.49
C GLU A 67 -9.45 -0.20 -4.75
N ARG A 68 -9.73 0.44 -5.88
CA ARG A 68 -9.93 -0.23 -7.17
C ARG A 68 -8.67 -0.92 -7.64
N LYS A 69 -7.51 -0.26 -7.59
CA LYS A 69 -6.22 -0.85 -7.97
C LYS A 69 -5.85 -2.03 -7.08
N ASN A 70 -6.05 -1.90 -5.77
CA ASN A 70 -5.81 -3.00 -4.83
C ASN A 70 -6.72 -4.20 -5.13
N ARG A 71 -8.01 -3.96 -5.43
CA ARG A 71 -8.93 -5.03 -5.83
C ARG A 71 -8.49 -5.72 -7.12
N ILE A 72 -8.13 -4.96 -8.15
CA ILE A 72 -7.65 -5.51 -9.43
C ILE A 72 -6.39 -6.36 -9.21
N LEU A 73 -5.41 -5.88 -8.45
CA LEU A 73 -4.19 -6.64 -8.16
C LEU A 73 -4.47 -7.96 -7.45
N VAL A 74 -5.36 -7.94 -6.45
CA VAL A 74 -5.77 -9.14 -5.72
C VAL A 74 -6.50 -10.11 -6.64
N GLU A 75 -7.43 -9.63 -7.47
CA GLU A 75 -8.18 -10.46 -8.43
C GLU A 75 -7.24 -11.08 -9.48
N CYS A 76 -6.30 -10.32 -10.05
CA CYS A 76 -5.30 -10.82 -10.99
C CYS A 76 -4.40 -11.89 -10.37
N ALA A 77 -3.94 -11.69 -9.13
CA ALA A 77 -3.13 -12.67 -8.44
C ALA A 77 -3.90 -13.96 -8.15
N TRP A 78 -5.17 -13.86 -7.73
CA TRP A 78 -6.05 -15.02 -7.57
C TRP A 78 -6.25 -15.75 -8.89
N TYR A 79 -6.53 -15.02 -9.97
CA TYR A 79 -6.68 -15.59 -11.31
C TYR A 79 -5.43 -16.36 -11.75
N LEU A 80 -4.24 -15.78 -11.54
CA LEU A 80 -2.96 -16.45 -11.84
C LEU A 80 -2.78 -17.73 -11.01
N ILE A 81 -3.07 -17.68 -9.71
CA ILE A 81 -2.95 -18.83 -8.82
C ILE A 81 -3.86 -19.96 -9.27
N HIS A 82 -5.11 -19.67 -9.62
CA HIS A 82 -6.08 -20.68 -10.04
C HIS A 82 -5.79 -21.23 -11.44
N THR A 83 -5.48 -20.35 -12.40
CA THR A 83 -5.29 -20.75 -13.81
C THR A 83 -3.99 -21.53 -14.01
N LYS A 84 -2.98 -21.29 -13.17
CA LYS A 84 -1.68 -21.96 -13.22
C LYS A 84 -1.52 -23.04 -12.15
N GLU A 85 -2.58 -23.35 -11.40
CA GLU A 85 -2.59 -24.32 -10.31
C GLU A 85 -1.44 -24.10 -9.31
N LEU A 86 -1.10 -22.83 -9.06
CA LEU A 86 0.02 -22.49 -8.19
C LEU A 86 -0.37 -22.74 -6.72
N PRO A 87 0.58 -23.20 -5.90
CA PRO A 87 0.38 -23.21 -4.45
C PRO A 87 0.14 -21.79 -3.92
N ILE A 88 -0.83 -21.61 -3.00
CA ILE A 88 -1.13 -20.32 -2.34
C ILE A 88 0.12 -19.67 -1.72
N LYS A 89 1.12 -20.46 -1.32
CA LYS A 89 2.43 -19.95 -0.85
C LYS A 89 3.16 -19.07 -1.87
N ARG A 90 2.80 -19.11 -3.15
CA ARG A 90 3.32 -18.27 -4.24
C ARG A 90 2.57 -16.93 -4.39
N TRP A 91 1.78 -16.54 -3.38
CA TRP A 91 0.99 -15.31 -3.40
C TRP A 91 1.82 -14.06 -3.73
N ALA A 92 3.01 -13.92 -3.15
CA ALA A 92 3.88 -12.77 -3.38
C ALA A 92 4.33 -12.69 -4.85
N GLU A 93 4.71 -13.82 -5.44
CA GLU A 93 5.11 -13.90 -6.84
C GLU A 93 3.94 -13.65 -7.79
N ALA A 94 2.74 -14.13 -7.45
CA ALA A 94 1.53 -13.89 -8.23
C ALA A 94 1.13 -12.41 -8.24
N ILE A 95 1.19 -11.73 -7.08
CA ILE A 95 0.96 -10.28 -6.97
C ILE A 95 1.99 -9.50 -7.78
N ASN A 96 3.28 -9.84 -7.68
CA ASN A 96 4.34 -9.19 -8.45
C ASN A 96 4.17 -9.33 -9.97
N THR A 97 3.52 -10.40 -10.43
CA THR A 97 3.24 -10.64 -11.85
C THR A 97 1.97 -9.92 -12.33
N SER A 98 1.14 -9.44 -11.39
CA SER A 98 -0.12 -8.75 -11.69
C SER A 98 0.03 -7.24 -11.91
N VAL A 99 1.27 -6.72 -11.81
CA VAL A 99 1.67 -5.31 -11.92
C VAL A 99 2.22 -4.98 -13.30
#